data_AF-A0A9Q0YUR5-F1
#
_entry.id   AF-A0A9Q0YUR5-F1
#
_cell.length_a   1.000
_cell.length_b   1.000
_cell.length_c   1.000
_cell.angle_alpha   90.00
_cell.angle_beta   90.00
_cell.angle_gamma   90.00
#
_symmetry.space_group_name_H-M   'P 1'
#
loop_
_entity.id
_entity.type
_entity.pdbx_description
1 polymer ?
#
loop_
_entity_poly.entity_id
_entity_poly.type
_entity_poly.pdbx_seq_one_letter_code
_entity_poly.pdbx_strand_id
1 'polypeptide(L)'
;MQLKLLKRLLLNFTCDGRRGNWTLRLSIDLEHMGCPNESLLVAEDGLLDPWVRAGSRMALQRRVLRLGKPPRRWKAPSFSSSIKRKIREVHIQGRPLNCEAGMKSRFYGEDGAQCGVEQLALQYYAGEGGGWQGVYTESGIWLTIFALLMWDVIFSDLPNVFHNKFQTAPLDLETDSFYPARKSLTESQLQKIYDGMAEMILITSWDLHSGTACRGVNWDRHSLPELRAAVTCVGGPCLASLCRHLAQDYRSWSSGMPDLLLWRFHGECEGEAKLVEVKGPRDCLSEQQRAWLLLLMDCGFNTEALLWPKRMKQPGEGTIIAAIPLKRFCPRENVLIKGG
;
A
#
# COMPACT_ATOMS: atom_id res chain seq x y z
N MET A 1 0.47 -26.17 22.91
CA MET A 1 0.68 -26.87 21.62
C MET A 1 1.20 -25.92 20.52
N GLN A 2 0.58 -24.75 20.35
CA GLN A 2 0.92 -23.76 19.30
C GLN A 2 2.36 -23.21 19.34
N LEU A 3 2.89 -22.85 20.53
CA LEU A 3 4.27 -22.36 20.66
C LEU A 3 5.34 -23.36 20.19
N LYS A 4 5.16 -24.65 20.53
CA LYS A 4 6.09 -25.72 20.13
C LYS A 4 6.11 -25.88 18.61
N LEU A 5 4.94 -25.77 17.96
CA LEU A 5 4.84 -25.81 16.51
C LEU A 5 5.57 -24.64 15.85
N LEU A 6 5.34 -23.40 16.31
CA LEU A 6 6.00 -22.21 15.76
C LEU A 6 7.52 -22.27 15.91
N LYS A 7 8.02 -22.69 17.08
CA LYS A 7 9.45 -22.92 17.30
C LYS A 7 10.01 -23.99 16.35
N ARG A 8 9.29 -25.09 16.14
CA ARG A 8 9.69 -26.15 15.20
C ARG A 8 9.70 -25.68 13.75
N LEU A 9 8.72 -24.87 13.33
CA LEU A 9 8.70 -24.27 12.00
C LEU A 9 9.92 -23.37 11.77
N LEU A 10 10.24 -22.50 12.74
CA LEU A 10 11.41 -21.62 12.66
C LEU A 10 12.74 -22.38 12.70
N LEU A 11 12.80 -23.55 13.32
CA LEU A 11 13.99 -24.40 13.31
C LEU A 11 14.15 -25.16 11.98
N ASN A 12 13.07 -25.70 11.44
CA ASN A 12 13.12 -26.59 10.28
C ASN A 12 13.17 -25.85 8.93
N PHE A 13 12.60 -24.65 8.87
CA PHE A 13 12.49 -23.89 7.62
C PHE A 13 13.30 -22.59 7.74
N THR A 14 14.62 -22.70 7.58
CA THR A 14 15.57 -21.58 7.76
C THR A 14 15.49 -20.52 6.66
N CYS A 15 14.93 -20.87 5.50
CA CYS A 15 14.86 -20.02 4.30
C CYS A 15 13.44 -20.04 3.69
N ASP A 16 12.44 -19.52 4.40
CA ASP A 16 11.04 -19.48 3.95
C ASP A 16 10.44 -18.08 4.14
N GLY A 17 9.70 -17.58 3.14
CA GLY A 17 9.02 -16.28 3.21
C GLY A 17 7.98 -16.15 4.33
N ARG A 18 7.54 -17.25 4.94
CA ARG A 18 6.60 -17.26 6.08
C ARG A 18 7.29 -17.09 7.44
N ARG A 19 8.62 -17.06 7.50
CA ARG A 19 9.36 -16.88 8.77
C ARG A 19 8.94 -15.61 9.50
N GLY A 20 8.73 -14.50 8.79
CA GLY A 20 8.18 -13.28 9.38
C GLY A 20 6.85 -13.47 10.11
N ASN A 21 5.92 -14.21 9.50
CA ASN A 21 4.62 -14.53 10.09
C ASN A 21 4.77 -15.40 11.34
N TRP A 22 5.58 -16.46 11.27
CA TRP A 22 5.79 -17.38 12.39
C TRP A 22 6.48 -16.70 13.57
N THR A 23 7.51 -15.89 13.32
CA THR A 23 8.23 -15.14 14.35
C THR A 23 7.32 -14.11 15.03
N LEU A 24 6.55 -13.35 14.24
CA LEU A 24 5.57 -12.42 14.77
C LEU A 24 4.53 -13.13 15.64
N ARG A 25 3.98 -14.25 15.13
CA ARG A 25 2.98 -15.02 15.86
C ARG A 25 3.54 -15.61 17.15
N LEU A 26 4.76 -16.13 17.12
CA LEU A 26 5.44 -16.67 18.29
C LEU A 26 5.63 -15.59 19.36
N SER A 27 6.09 -14.40 18.96
CA SER A 27 6.25 -13.28 19.87
C SER A 27 4.90 -12.86 20.48
N ILE A 28 3.82 -12.80 19.68
CA ILE A 28 2.45 -12.51 20.18
C ILE A 28 2.00 -13.54 21.21
N ASP A 29 2.11 -14.83 20.88
CA ASP A 29 1.64 -15.90 21.75
C ASP A 29 2.43 -15.94 23.07
N LEU A 30 3.73 -15.63 23.07
CA LEU A 30 4.54 -15.52 24.29
C LEU A 30 4.08 -14.38 25.20
N GLU A 31 3.67 -13.24 24.64
CA GLU A 31 3.11 -12.15 25.45
C GLU A 31 1.77 -12.55 26.08
N HIS A 32 0.89 -13.21 25.34
CA HIS A 32 -0.39 -13.70 25.88
C HIS A 32 -0.20 -14.72 27.01
N MET A 33 0.90 -15.48 26.99
CA MET A 33 1.26 -16.44 28.02
C MET A 33 1.92 -15.79 29.26
N GLY A 34 2.04 -14.45 29.30
CA GLY A 34 2.68 -13.76 30.42
C GLY A 34 4.21 -13.77 30.39
N CYS A 35 4.82 -14.04 29.24
CA CYS A 35 6.27 -14.09 29.04
C CYS A 35 6.77 -12.88 28.21
N PRO A 36 6.64 -11.62 28.68
CA PRO A 36 6.94 -10.43 27.87
C PRO A 36 8.43 -10.28 27.53
N ASN A 37 9.34 -10.79 28.36
CA ASN A 37 10.78 -10.75 28.09
C ASN A 37 11.16 -11.71 26.95
N GLU A 38 10.65 -12.94 26.97
CA GLU A 38 10.82 -13.88 25.85
C GLU A 38 10.15 -13.37 24.58
N SER A 39 8.96 -12.78 24.68
CA SER A 39 8.29 -12.13 23.55
C SER A 39 9.17 -11.04 22.95
N LEU A 40 9.78 -10.17 23.77
CA LEU A 40 10.68 -9.13 23.31
C LEU A 40 11.92 -9.72 22.62
N LEU A 41 12.56 -10.72 23.23
CA LEU A 41 13.73 -11.39 22.64
C LEU A 41 13.41 -12.00 21.27
N VAL A 42 12.30 -12.73 21.14
CA VAL A 42 11.87 -13.28 19.83
C VAL A 42 11.64 -12.17 18.81
N ALA A 43 11.11 -11.02 19.22
CA ALA A 43 10.93 -9.90 18.31
C ALA A 43 12.25 -9.25 17.90
N GLU A 44 13.21 -9.11 18.83
CA GLU A 44 14.55 -8.58 18.56
C GLU A 44 15.33 -9.53 17.63
N ASP A 45 15.37 -10.83 17.94
CA ASP A 45 16.01 -11.86 17.12
C ASP A 45 15.38 -11.94 15.73
N GLY A 46 14.06 -11.81 15.66
CA GLY A 46 13.32 -11.76 14.39
C GLY A 46 13.71 -10.60 13.48
N LEU A 47 14.23 -9.49 14.02
CA LEU A 47 14.73 -8.38 13.20
C LEU A 47 16.13 -8.63 12.62
N LEU A 48 16.86 -9.60 13.17
CA LEU A 48 18.15 -10.07 12.66
C LEU A 48 17.98 -11.12 11.56
N ASP A 49 16.81 -11.75 11.47
CA ASP A 49 16.50 -12.75 10.46
C ASP A 49 16.24 -12.10 9.07
N PRO A 50 17.05 -12.41 8.04
CA PRO A 50 16.92 -11.81 6.70
C PRO A 50 15.62 -12.20 5.98
N TRP A 51 14.94 -13.25 6.43
CA TRP A 51 13.66 -13.71 5.85
C TRP A 51 12.44 -13.03 6.49
N VAL A 52 12.66 -12.09 7.43
CA VAL A 52 11.59 -11.28 8.00
C VAL A 52 11.54 -9.92 7.30
N ARG A 53 10.58 -9.81 6.37
CA ARG A 53 10.50 -8.73 5.38
C ARG A 53 9.18 -7.95 5.47
N ALA A 54 9.13 -6.81 4.76
CA ALA A 54 7.96 -5.94 4.58
C ALA A 54 7.11 -5.76 5.85
N GLY A 55 5.81 -6.04 5.78
CA GLY A 55 4.86 -5.87 6.89
C GLY A 55 5.19 -6.70 8.13
N SER A 56 5.80 -7.89 7.99
CA SER A 56 6.21 -8.69 9.16
C SER A 56 7.35 -8.01 9.92
N ARG A 57 8.32 -7.45 9.19
CA ARG A 57 9.41 -6.66 9.77
C ARG A 57 8.87 -5.41 10.48
N MET A 58 7.95 -4.70 9.84
CA MET A 58 7.27 -3.53 10.41
C MET A 58 6.56 -3.88 11.74
N ALA A 59 5.82 -4.99 11.76
CA ALA A 59 5.12 -5.47 12.94
C ALA A 59 6.08 -5.77 14.10
N LEU A 60 7.20 -6.45 13.82
CA LEU A 60 8.24 -6.73 14.82
C LEU A 60 8.90 -5.46 15.33
N GLN A 61 9.25 -4.51 14.45
CA GLN A 61 9.85 -3.23 14.85
C GLN A 61 8.94 -2.46 15.82
N ARG A 62 7.65 -2.33 15.51
CA ARG A 62 6.67 -1.69 16.40
C ARG A 62 6.52 -2.44 17.72
N ARG A 63 6.58 -3.77 17.68
CA ARG A 63 6.52 -4.62 18.87
C ARG A 63 7.74 -4.43 19.78
N VAL A 64 8.94 -4.36 19.22
CA VAL A 64 10.18 -4.04 19.96
C VAL A 64 10.06 -2.66 20.63
N LEU A 65 9.56 -1.63 19.92
CA LEU A 65 9.36 -0.30 20.50
C LEU A 65 8.32 -0.28 21.63
N ARG A 66 7.29 -1.14 21.55
CA ARG A 66 6.23 -1.22 22.55
C ARG A 66 6.68 -1.98 23.80
N LEU A 67 7.32 -3.13 23.62
CA LEU A 67 7.75 -4.02 24.70
C LEU A 67 9.05 -3.56 25.36
N GLY A 68 9.98 -3.02 24.58
CA GLY A 68 11.30 -2.55 25.01
C GLY A 68 11.28 -1.20 25.73
N LYS A 69 10.17 -0.79 26.34
CA LYS A 69 10.17 0.39 27.21
C LYS A 69 10.90 0.10 28.53
N PRO A 70 11.45 1.11 29.22
CA PRO A 70 12.03 0.92 30.54
C PRO A 70 11.05 0.23 31.52
N PRO A 71 11.53 -0.68 32.40
CA PRO A 71 12.94 -0.99 32.66
C PRO A 71 13.56 -2.05 31.72
N ARG A 72 12.85 -2.57 30.71
CA ARG A 72 13.36 -3.68 29.86
C ARG A 72 14.48 -3.27 28.93
N ARG A 73 14.35 -2.12 28.26
CA ARG A 73 15.42 -1.49 27.50
C ARG A 73 15.41 0.02 27.77
N TRP A 74 16.60 0.58 27.92
CA TRP A 74 16.81 2.01 28.12
C TRP A 74 17.19 2.74 26.83
N LYS A 75 17.83 2.02 25.90
CA LYS A 75 18.25 2.54 24.60
C LYS A 75 17.19 2.25 23.54
N ALA A 76 16.74 3.30 22.84
CA ALA A 76 15.85 3.17 21.70
C ALA A 76 16.62 2.60 20.48
N PRO A 77 16.02 1.69 19.69
CA PRO A 77 16.59 1.22 18.43
C PRO A 77 16.76 2.34 17.40
N SER A 78 17.72 2.20 16.49
CA SER A 78 18.03 3.19 15.43
C SER A 78 16.84 3.48 14.51
N PHE A 79 16.03 2.47 14.21
CA PHE A 79 14.82 2.62 13.39
C PHE A 79 13.66 3.34 14.10
N SER A 80 13.80 3.70 15.39
CA SER A 80 12.70 4.27 16.17
C SER A 80 12.15 5.57 15.57
N SER A 81 12.98 6.41 14.96
CA SER A 81 12.55 7.68 14.36
C SER A 81 11.68 7.42 13.13
N SER A 82 12.14 6.58 12.20
CA SER A 82 11.41 6.22 10.98
C SER A 82 10.05 5.59 11.29
N ILE A 83 9.97 4.66 12.24
CA ILE A 83 8.71 3.98 12.60
C ILE A 83 7.72 4.91 13.31
N LYS A 84 8.22 5.92 14.01
CA LYS A 84 7.38 6.93 14.70
C LYS A 84 7.02 8.11 13.79
N ARG A 85 7.52 8.16 12.55
CA ARG A 85 7.19 9.25 11.63
C ARG A 85 5.67 9.33 11.48
N LYS A 86 5.12 10.52 11.71
CA LYS A 86 3.68 10.75 11.64
C LYS A 86 3.27 10.75 10.17
N ILE A 87 2.36 9.85 9.82
CA ILE A 87 1.67 9.88 8.53
C ILE A 87 0.60 10.96 8.66
N ARG A 88 0.49 11.84 7.66
CA ARG A 88 -0.51 12.92 7.68
C ARG A 88 -1.90 12.30 7.61
N GLU A 89 -2.76 12.67 8.55
CA GLU A 89 -4.13 12.17 8.62
C GLU A 89 -5.11 13.26 8.17
N VAL A 90 -5.98 12.94 7.21
CA VAL A 90 -7.06 13.80 6.75
C VAL A 90 -8.38 13.19 7.17
N HIS A 91 -9.33 14.00 7.64
CA HIS A 91 -10.60 13.51 8.17
C HIS A 91 -11.77 14.05 7.37
N ILE A 92 -12.48 13.18 6.66
CA ILE A 92 -13.70 13.56 5.94
C ILE A 92 -14.91 13.20 6.80
N GLN A 93 -15.93 14.05 6.79
CA GLN A 93 -17.21 13.74 7.40
C GLN A 93 -18.22 13.18 6.42
N GLY A 94 -19.08 12.32 6.95
CA GLY A 94 -20.31 11.92 6.30
C GLY A 94 -20.97 10.78 7.06
N ARG A 95 -22.11 10.33 6.54
CA ARG A 95 -22.98 9.38 7.24
C ARG A 95 -23.01 8.06 6.47
N PRO A 96 -22.50 6.96 7.05
CA PRO A 96 -22.64 5.65 6.42
C PRO A 96 -24.12 5.24 6.41
N LEU A 97 -24.54 4.61 5.32
CA LEU A 97 -25.90 4.10 5.12
C LEU A 97 -26.15 2.80 5.87
N ASN A 98 -25.07 2.06 6.15
CA ASN A 98 -25.08 0.81 6.88
C ASN A 98 -24.05 0.85 8.03
N CYS A 99 -24.45 0.29 9.16
CA CYS A 99 -23.66 0.26 10.40
C CYS A 99 -23.32 -1.16 10.86
N GLU A 100 -23.62 -2.17 10.04
CA GLU A 100 -23.44 -3.58 10.36
C GLU A 100 -21.96 -3.97 10.38
N ALA A 101 -21.55 -4.68 11.42
CA ALA A 101 -20.19 -5.18 11.55
C ALA A 101 -19.92 -6.25 10.50
N GLY A 102 -18.84 -6.10 9.73
CA GLY A 102 -18.44 -7.05 8.69
C GLY A 102 -18.94 -6.71 7.28
N MET A 103 -19.79 -5.69 7.13
CA MET A 103 -20.23 -5.18 5.82
C MET A 103 -19.40 -3.95 5.42
N LYS A 104 -19.06 -3.83 4.12
CA LYS A 104 -18.42 -2.62 3.59
C LYS A 104 -19.34 -1.41 3.79
N SER A 105 -18.82 -0.33 4.34
CA SER A 105 -19.59 0.91 4.54
C SER A 105 -19.97 1.53 3.19
N ARG A 106 -21.23 1.89 3.04
CA ARG A 106 -21.79 2.61 1.87
C ARG A 106 -22.14 4.04 2.24
N PHE A 107 -21.98 4.96 1.30
CA PHE A 107 -22.25 6.39 1.45
C PHE A 107 -23.06 6.89 0.25
N TYR A 108 -23.67 8.07 0.39
CA TYR A 108 -24.15 8.82 -0.78
C TYR A 108 -23.00 9.70 -1.29
N GLY A 109 -22.70 9.59 -2.59
CA GLY A 109 -21.80 10.49 -3.29
C GLY A 109 -22.42 11.87 -3.54
N GLU A 110 -21.63 12.79 -4.09
CA GLU A 110 -22.10 14.14 -4.44
C GLU A 110 -23.22 14.14 -5.51
N ASP A 111 -23.25 13.09 -6.34
CA ASP A 111 -24.26 12.81 -7.36
C ASP A 111 -25.55 12.16 -6.78
N GLY A 112 -25.59 11.90 -5.47
CA GLY A 112 -26.69 11.20 -4.81
C GLY A 112 -26.69 9.68 -5.04
N ALA A 113 -25.72 9.13 -5.76
CA ALA A 113 -25.58 7.68 -5.96
C ALA A 113 -24.95 7.01 -4.74
N GLN A 114 -25.24 5.72 -4.53
CA GLN A 114 -24.58 4.96 -3.46
C GLN A 114 -23.18 4.54 -3.89
N CYS A 115 -22.17 4.88 -3.10
CA CYS A 115 -20.77 4.58 -3.38
C CYS A 115 -20.02 4.02 -2.14
N GLY A 116 -18.84 3.42 -2.39
CA GLY A 116 -17.92 2.99 -1.34
C GLY A 116 -17.12 4.17 -0.77
N VAL A 117 -16.36 3.92 0.30
CA VAL A 117 -15.54 4.96 0.96
C VAL A 117 -14.43 5.48 0.04
N GLU A 118 -13.91 4.63 -0.84
CA GLU A 118 -12.81 4.94 -1.75
C GLU A 118 -13.29 5.83 -2.90
N GLN A 119 -14.48 5.57 -3.44
CA GLN A 119 -15.10 6.42 -4.44
C GLN A 119 -15.47 7.80 -3.87
N LEU A 120 -15.98 7.83 -2.64
CA LEU A 120 -16.26 9.09 -1.95
C LEU A 120 -14.99 9.91 -1.71
N ALA A 121 -13.88 9.24 -1.36
CA ALA A 121 -12.59 9.87 -1.23
C ALA A 121 -12.10 10.48 -2.57
N LEU A 122 -12.27 9.77 -3.68
CA LEU A 122 -11.96 10.32 -5.01
C LEU A 122 -12.79 11.57 -5.33
N GLN A 123 -14.09 11.57 -5.05
CA GLN A 123 -14.95 12.75 -5.23
C GLN A 123 -14.45 13.93 -4.39
N TYR A 124 -14.13 13.70 -3.12
CA TYR A 124 -13.57 14.72 -2.25
C TYR A 124 -12.28 15.33 -2.83
N TYR A 125 -11.31 14.49 -3.23
CA TYR A 125 -10.05 14.99 -3.76
C TYR A 125 -10.21 15.69 -5.12
N ALA A 126 -11.17 15.29 -5.94
CA ALA A 126 -11.52 15.98 -7.18
C ALA A 126 -12.14 17.37 -6.94
N GLY A 127 -12.94 17.53 -5.88
CA GLY A 127 -13.54 18.80 -5.47
C GLY A 127 -12.73 19.52 -4.39
N GLU A 128 -13.29 19.57 -3.18
CA GLU A 128 -12.78 20.33 -2.03
C GLU A 128 -11.34 19.98 -1.62
N GLY A 129 -10.88 18.75 -1.91
CA GLY A 129 -9.55 18.25 -1.60
C GLY A 129 -8.45 18.73 -2.56
N GLY A 130 -8.78 19.56 -3.55
CA GLY A 130 -7.81 20.35 -4.31
C GLY A 130 -7.63 19.98 -5.77
N GLY A 131 -8.69 19.54 -6.45
CA GLY A 131 -8.69 19.38 -7.92
C GLY A 131 -7.87 18.20 -8.44
N TRP A 132 -7.81 17.12 -7.69
CA TRP A 132 -7.01 15.94 -8.05
C TRP A 132 -7.75 15.03 -9.03
N GLN A 133 -7.00 14.44 -9.95
CA GLN A 133 -7.41 13.24 -10.66
C GLN A 133 -6.83 12.02 -9.98
N GLY A 134 -7.40 10.85 -10.18
CA GLY A 134 -6.85 9.65 -9.58
C GLY A 134 -7.72 8.42 -9.75
N VAL A 135 -7.17 7.29 -9.31
CA VAL A 135 -7.81 5.98 -9.43
C VAL A 135 -7.76 5.22 -8.10
N TYR A 136 -8.81 4.44 -7.84
CA TYR A 136 -8.85 3.46 -6.76
C TYR A 136 -8.51 2.08 -7.30
N THR A 137 -7.28 1.60 -7.03
CA THR A 137 -6.81 0.35 -7.65
C THR A 137 -6.02 -0.57 -6.72
N GLU A 138 -5.94 -0.24 -5.43
CA GLU A 138 -5.14 -0.97 -4.44
C GLU A 138 -3.71 -1.18 -4.99
N SER A 139 -3.24 -2.42 -5.08
CA SER A 139 -1.92 -2.75 -5.65
C SER A 139 -1.90 -2.84 -7.18
N GLY A 140 -3.06 -2.84 -7.85
CA GLY A 140 -3.19 -3.14 -9.28
C GLY A 140 -2.41 -2.21 -10.21
N ILE A 141 -2.55 -0.88 -10.03
CA ILE A 141 -1.84 0.09 -10.86
C ILE A 141 -0.32 -0.03 -10.70
N TRP A 142 0.14 -0.23 -9.47
CA TRP A 142 1.57 -0.33 -9.16
C TRP A 142 2.21 -1.57 -9.76
N LEU A 143 1.50 -2.70 -9.71
CA LEU A 143 1.96 -3.94 -10.33
C LEU A 143 1.97 -3.85 -11.85
N THR A 144 0.99 -3.13 -12.43
CA THR A 144 0.95 -2.88 -13.88
C THR A 144 2.12 -1.99 -14.30
N ILE A 145 2.35 -0.88 -13.58
CA ILE A 145 3.50 0.02 -13.81
C ILE A 145 4.81 -0.76 -13.68
N PHE A 146 4.99 -1.55 -12.62
CA PHE A 146 6.19 -2.37 -12.43
C PHE A 146 6.41 -3.32 -13.61
N ALA A 147 5.39 -4.06 -14.02
CA ALA A 147 5.51 -5.03 -15.09
C ALA A 147 5.88 -4.37 -16.44
N LEU A 148 5.29 -3.22 -16.76
CA LEU A 148 5.61 -2.46 -17.98
C LEU A 148 7.02 -1.84 -17.93
N LEU A 149 7.40 -1.24 -16.80
CA LEU A 149 8.72 -0.62 -16.66
C LEU A 149 9.86 -1.64 -16.60
N MET A 150 9.57 -2.85 -16.14
CA MET A 150 10.56 -3.92 -15.94
C MET A 150 10.37 -5.08 -16.91
N TRP A 151 9.61 -4.89 -18.01
CA TRP A 151 9.22 -5.98 -18.91
C TRP A 151 10.41 -6.80 -19.43
N ASP A 152 11.42 -6.11 -19.97
CA ASP A 152 12.66 -6.71 -20.48
C ASP A 152 13.44 -7.47 -19.39
N VAL A 153 13.32 -7.02 -18.14
CA VAL A 153 13.93 -7.69 -16.99
C VAL A 153 13.16 -8.95 -16.64
N ILE A 154 11.83 -8.85 -16.51
CA ILE A 154 10.95 -9.97 -16.15
C ILE A 154 11.05 -11.10 -17.17
N PHE A 155 11.05 -10.77 -18.46
CA PHE A 155 11.07 -11.74 -19.55
C PHE A 155 12.46 -11.98 -20.16
N SER A 156 13.52 -11.55 -19.47
CA SER A 156 14.89 -11.88 -19.86
C SER A 156 15.13 -13.39 -19.95
N ASP A 157 15.94 -13.79 -20.92
CA ASP A 157 16.26 -15.19 -21.17
C ASP A 157 17.22 -15.73 -20.11
N LEU A 158 16.69 -16.62 -19.26
CA LEU A 158 17.40 -17.30 -18.19
C LEU A 158 17.02 -18.78 -18.20
N PRO A 159 17.96 -19.68 -17.86
CA PRO A 159 17.67 -21.10 -17.83
C PRO A 159 16.66 -21.43 -16.72
N ASN A 160 15.76 -22.37 -17.00
CA ASN A 160 14.81 -22.97 -16.05
C ASN A 160 13.74 -22.04 -15.45
N VAL A 161 13.61 -20.80 -15.91
CA VAL A 161 12.56 -19.89 -15.41
C VAL A 161 11.29 -19.89 -16.28
N PHE A 162 11.41 -20.33 -17.54
CA PHE A 162 10.30 -20.59 -18.45
C PHE A 162 10.39 -22.03 -19.00
N HIS A 163 9.39 -22.84 -18.70
CA HIS A 163 9.23 -24.22 -19.18
C HIS A 163 8.18 -24.35 -20.28
N ASN A 164 7.26 -23.38 -20.42
CA ASN A 164 6.25 -23.39 -21.47
C ASN A 164 5.82 -21.98 -21.89
N LYS A 165 5.21 -21.90 -23.08
CA LYS A 165 4.75 -20.66 -23.72
C LYS A 165 3.51 -20.00 -23.07
N PHE A 166 2.92 -20.61 -22.05
CA PHE A 166 1.71 -20.12 -21.39
C PHE A 166 2.00 -19.45 -20.03
N GLN A 167 3.28 -19.38 -19.64
CA GLN A 167 3.68 -18.67 -18.43
C GLN A 167 3.50 -17.17 -18.56
N THR A 168 2.82 -16.57 -17.59
CA THR A 168 2.59 -15.11 -17.51
C THR A 168 3.67 -14.39 -16.70
N ALA A 169 4.60 -15.14 -16.12
CA ALA A 169 5.77 -14.65 -15.37
C ALA A 169 6.82 -15.77 -15.27
N PRO A 170 8.10 -15.42 -15.05
CA PRO A 170 9.12 -16.42 -14.78
C PRO A 170 8.86 -17.09 -13.43
N LEU A 171 9.20 -18.38 -13.31
CA LEU A 171 8.96 -19.16 -12.09
C LEU A 171 9.68 -18.62 -10.86
N ASP A 172 10.74 -17.85 -11.06
CA ASP A 172 11.54 -17.28 -9.99
C ASP A 172 11.05 -15.90 -9.53
N LEU A 173 10.06 -15.26 -10.17
CA LEU A 173 9.60 -13.89 -9.83
C LEU A 173 9.29 -13.69 -8.34
N GLU A 174 8.67 -14.69 -7.70
CA GLU A 174 8.29 -14.65 -6.28
C GLU A 174 9.32 -15.30 -5.35
N THR A 175 10.56 -15.42 -5.82
CA THR A 175 11.65 -16.06 -5.11
C THR A 175 12.84 -15.12 -4.96
N ASP A 176 13.68 -15.42 -3.99
CA ASP A 176 14.88 -14.63 -3.70
C ASP A 176 15.96 -14.74 -4.79
N SER A 177 15.80 -15.60 -5.80
CA SER A 177 16.75 -15.72 -6.92
C SER A 177 16.47 -14.75 -8.07
N PHE A 178 15.26 -14.18 -8.18
CA PHE A 178 14.89 -13.32 -9.33
C PHE A 178 15.84 -12.14 -9.49
N TYR A 179 16.00 -11.35 -8.42
CA TYR A 179 16.84 -10.16 -8.44
C TYR A 179 18.33 -10.50 -8.58
N PRO A 180 18.93 -11.42 -7.79
CA PRO A 180 20.34 -11.79 -7.98
C PRO A 180 20.68 -12.31 -9.37
N ALA A 181 19.81 -13.14 -9.97
CA ALA A 181 20.01 -13.68 -11.32
C ALA A 181 20.00 -12.59 -12.40
N ARG A 182 19.29 -11.49 -12.16
CA ARG A 182 19.12 -10.36 -13.11
C ARG A 182 19.71 -9.07 -12.58
N LYS A 183 20.68 -9.11 -11.65
CA LYS A 183 21.10 -7.91 -10.91
C LYS A 183 21.60 -6.80 -11.81
N SER A 184 22.48 -7.12 -12.76
CA SER A 184 23.04 -6.13 -13.71
C SER A 184 21.95 -5.49 -14.58
N LEU A 185 21.06 -6.31 -15.14
CA LEU A 185 19.96 -5.88 -15.99
C LEU A 185 18.96 -5.03 -15.19
N THR A 186 18.59 -5.49 -14.00
CA THR A 186 17.72 -4.77 -13.07
C THR A 186 18.29 -3.40 -12.74
N GLU A 187 19.53 -3.31 -12.26
CA GLU A 187 20.11 -2.03 -11.86
C GLU A 187 20.29 -1.07 -13.04
N SER A 188 20.62 -1.56 -14.23
CA SER A 188 20.64 -0.73 -15.44
C SER A 188 19.26 -0.18 -15.79
N GLN A 189 18.21 -1.00 -15.71
CA GLN A 189 16.85 -0.56 -15.99
C GLN A 189 16.35 0.45 -14.95
N LEU A 190 16.63 0.20 -13.67
CA LEU A 190 16.29 1.11 -12.58
C LEU A 190 16.98 2.47 -12.73
N GLN A 191 18.22 2.51 -13.22
CA GLN A 191 18.92 3.76 -13.50
C GLN A 191 18.23 4.56 -14.60
N LYS A 192 17.81 3.94 -15.69
CA LYS A 192 17.04 4.63 -16.76
C LYS A 192 15.73 5.21 -16.21
N ILE A 193 15.02 4.46 -15.37
CA ILE A 193 13.79 4.93 -14.72
C ILE A 193 14.08 6.13 -13.83
N TYR A 194 15.16 6.06 -13.03
CA TYR A 194 15.60 7.14 -12.16
C TYR A 194 15.91 8.42 -12.96
N ASP A 195 16.56 8.29 -14.11
CA ASP A 195 16.97 9.38 -15.00
C ASP A 195 15.82 9.95 -15.85
N GLY A 196 14.57 9.55 -15.58
CA GLY A 196 13.37 10.15 -16.19
C GLY A 196 12.85 9.44 -17.44
N MET A 197 13.39 8.26 -17.81
CA MET A 197 12.92 7.52 -18.98
C MET A 197 11.63 6.70 -18.73
N ALA A 198 11.04 6.80 -17.54
CA ALA A 198 9.92 5.96 -17.12
C ALA A 198 8.71 6.04 -18.07
N GLU A 199 8.29 7.24 -18.46
CA GLU A 199 7.14 7.41 -19.36
C GLU A 199 7.41 6.79 -20.73
N MET A 200 8.59 7.02 -21.31
CA MET A 200 8.98 6.46 -22.61
C MET A 200 9.03 4.93 -22.59
N ILE A 201 9.64 4.35 -21.54
CA ILE A 201 9.70 2.90 -21.34
C ILE A 201 8.28 2.33 -21.24
N LEU A 202 7.41 2.98 -20.47
CA LEU A 202 6.03 2.55 -20.29
C LEU A 202 5.24 2.55 -21.60
N ILE A 203 5.33 3.63 -22.39
CA ILE A 203 4.67 3.73 -23.71
C ILE A 203 5.18 2.63 -24.64
N THR A 204 6.50 2.48 -24.74
CA THR A 204 7.13 1.47 -25.60
C THR A 204 6.69 0.06 -25.21
N SER A 205 6.71 -0.26 -23.91
CA SER A 205 6.25 -1.56 -23.41
C SER A 205 4.75 -1.77 -23.64
N TRP A 206 3.94 -0.72 -23.53
CA TRP A 206 2.50 -0.81 -23.80
C TRP A 206 2.25 -1.16 -25.27
N ASP A 207 2.86 -0.41 -26.19
CA ASP A 207 2.67 -0.59 -27.63
C ASP A 207 3.14 -1.97 -28.12
N LEU A 208 4.23 -2.49 -27.56
CA LEU A 208 4.78 -3.80 -27.93
C LEU A 208 4.02 -4.98 -27.32
N HIS A 209 3.41 -4.82 -26.15
CA HIS A 209 2.95 -5.95 -25.34
C HIS A 209 1.48 -5.92 -24.95
N SER A 210 0.73 -4.88 -25.31
CA SER A 210 -0.71 -4.78 -25.03
C SER A 210 -1.46 -6.05 -25.42
N GLY A 211 -2.30 -6.55 -24.51
CA GLY A 211 -3.05 -7.80 -24.65
C GLY A 211 -2.25 -9.07 -24.28
N THR A 212 -0.95 -8.98 -24.01
CA THR A 212 -0.14 -10.13 -23.60
C THR A 212 -0.34 -10.43 -22.12
N ALA A 213 -0.65 -11.69 -21.78
CA ALA A 213 -0.87 -12.08 -20.39
C ALA A 213 0.42 -11.95 -19.56
N CYS A 214 0.41 -11.08 -18.54
CA CYS A 214 1.54 -10.85 -17.64
C CYS A 214 1.07 -10.77 -16.19
N ARG A 215 1.80 -11.40 -15.27
CA ARG A 215 1.48 -11.34 -13.84
C ARG A 215 1.61 -9.91 -13.33
N GLY A 216 0.53 -9.40 -12.74
CA GLY A 216 0.47 -8.04 -12.21
C GLY A 216 -0.07 -7.00 -13.19
N VAL A 217 -0.32 -7.38 -14.46
CA VAL A 217 -0.94 -6.50 -15.46
C VAL A 217 -2.41 -6.83 -15.63
N ASN A 218 -3.24 -5.79 -15.64
CA ASN A 218 -4.63 -5.89 -16.09
C ASN A 218 -4.89 -4.82 -17.15
N TRP A 219 -4.90 -5.23 -18.42
CA TRP A 219 -5.05 -4.35 -19.58
C TRP A 219 -6.40 -3.65 -19.66
N ASP A 220 -7.45 -4.24 -19.07
CA ASP A 220 -8.81 -3.70 -19.12
C ASP A 220 -9.08 -2.70 -17.98
N ARG A 221 -8.24 -2.70 -16.94
CA ARG A 221 -8.45 -1.87 -15.74
C ARG A 221 -7.84 -0.48 -15.84
N HIS A 222 -6.82 -0.31 -16.67
CA HIS A 222 -6.05 0.94 -16.76
C HIS A 222 -5.83 1.33 -18.21
N SER A 223 -6.01 2.61 -18.52
CA SER A 223 -5.69 3.15 -19.83
C SER A 223 -4.23 3.65 -19.91
N LEU A 224 -3.65 3.66 -21.11
CA LEU A 224 -2.31 4.22 -21.33
C LEU A 224 -2.21 5.69 -20.86
N PRO A 225 -3.17 6.59 -21.13
CA PRO A 225 -3.11 7.97 -20.62
C PRO A 225 -3.07 8.06 -19.08
N GLU A 226 -3.82 7.22 -18.37
CA GLU A 226 -3.76 7.18 -16.89
C GLU A 226 -2.41 6.71 -16.39
N LEU A 227 -1.86 5.64 -16.99
CA LEU A 227 -0.56 5.11 -16.59
C LEU A 227 0.57 6.11 -16.86
N ARG A 228 0.51 6.83 -18.00
CA ARG A 228 1.43 7.93 -18.32
C ARG A 228 1.34 9.04 -17.28
N ALA A 229 0.13 9.52 -16.98
CA ALA A 229 -0.06 10.56 -15.98
C ALA A 229 0.47 10.14 -14.60
N ALA A 230 0.21 8.91 -14.19
CA ALA A 230 0.73 8.33 -12.97
C ALA A 230 2.27 8.33 -12.93
N VAL A 231 2.95 7.78 -13.94
CA VAL A 231 4.42 7.69 -13.91
C VAL A 231 5.10 9.05 -13.99
N THR A 232 4.56 9.97 -14.79
CA THR A 232 5.11 11.32 -14.91
C THR A 232 4.98 12.09 -13.60
N CYS A 233 3.82 12.04 -12.93
CA CYS A 233 3.61 12.73 -11.66
C CYS A 233 4.28 12.05 -10.46
N VAL A 234 4.49 10.73 -10.51
CA VAL A 234 5.20 10.00 -9.44
C VAL A 234 6.71 10.30 -9.47
N GLY A 235 7.28 10.41 -10.68
CA GLY A 235 8.69 10.74 -10.89
C GLY A 235 9.63 9.53 -10.78
N GLY A 236 10.76 9.65 -11.50
CA GLY A 236 11.76 8.59 -11.67
C GLY A 236 12.33 8.00 -10.37
N PRO A 237 12.78 8.81 -9.40
CA PRO A 237 13.38 8.28 -8.16
C PRO A 237 12.45 7.37 -7.36
N CYS A 238 11.18 7.77 -7.21
CA CYS A 238 10.19 6.97 -6.48
C CYS A 238 9.84 5.68 -7.25
N LEU A 239 9.65 5.78 -8.57
CA LEU A 239 9.39 4.60 -9.42
C LEU A 239 10.55 3.60 -9.40
N ALA A 240 11.79 4.07 -9.47
CA ALA A 240 12.97 3.22 -9.39
C ALA A 240 13.07 2.51 -8.02
N SER A 241 12.78 3.23 -6.94
CA SER A 241 12.74 2.63 -5.59
C SER A 241 11.66 1.56 -5.48
N LEU A 242 10.44 1.84 -5.97
CA LEU A 242 9.33 0.89 -5.97
C LEU A 242 9.66 -0.35 -6.80
N CYS A 243 10.19 -0.16 -8.02
CA CYS A 243 10.56 -1.28 -8.90
C CYS A 243 11.68 -2.12 -8.28
N ARG A 244 12.64 -1.51 -7.58
CA ARG A 244 13.69 -2.24 -6.86
C ARG A 244 13.11 -3.15 -5.77
N HIS A 245 12.17 -2.64 -4.97
CA HIS A 245 11.56 -3.43 -3.89
C HIS A 245 10.73 -4.60 -4.42
N LEU A 246 9.96 -4.38 -5.49
CA LEU A 246 9.21 -5.45 -6.16
C LEU A 246 10.13 -6.47 -6.85
N ALA A 247 11.24 -6.04 -7.45
CA ALA A 247 12.21 -6.97 -8.03
C ALA A 247 12.91 -7.80 -6.95
N GLN A 248 13.27 -7.20 -5.81
CA GLN A 248 13.96 -7.89 -4.72
C GLN A 248 13.08 -8.88 -3.97
N ASP A 249 11.79 -8.58 -3.80
CA ASP A 249 10.87 -9.45 -3.06
C ASP A 249 9.42 -9.19 -3.47
N TYR A 250 9.08 -9.61 -4.70
CA TYR A 250 7.74 -9.41 -5.29
C TYR A 250 6.65 -9.94 -4.35
N ARG A 251 6.85 -11.14 -3.80
CA ARG A 251 5.88 -11.81 -2.94
C ARG A 251 5.47 -10.99 -1.72
N SER A 252 6.43 -10.34 -1.05
CA SER A 252 6.12 -9.56 0.16
C SER A 252 5.62 -8.16 -0.16
N TRP A 253 5.99 -7.60 -1.31
CA TRP A 253 5.70 -6.21 -1.66
C TRP A 253 4.51 -6.06 -2.63
N SER A 254 4.03 -7.13 -3.27
CA SER A 254 2.92 -7.08 -4.23
C SER A 254 1.53 -6.80 -3.63
N SER A 255 1.46 -6.52 -2.33
CA SER A 255 0.22 -6.25 -1.61
C SER A 255 0.38 -5.10 -0.61
N GLY A 256 -0.77 -4.55 -0.20
CA GLY A 256 -0.85 -3.49 0.81
C GLY A 256 -0.34 -2.13 0.32
N MET A 257 -0.28 -1.91 -0.99
CA MET A 257 -0.09 -0.58 -1.57
C MET A 257 -1.26 0.34 -1.18
N PRO A 258 -1.06 1.68 -1.15
CA PRO A 258 -2.12 2.64 -0.88
C PRO A 258 -3.32 2.49 -1.83
N ASP A 259 -4.53 2.65 -1.31
CA ASP A 259 -5.78 2.48 -2.06
C ASP A 259 -5.89 3.40 -3.29
N LEU A 260 -5.56 4.68 -3.09
CA LEU A 260 -5.66 5.71 -4.12
C LEU A 260 -4.27 6.19 -4.57
N LEU A 261 -4.12 6.28 -5.89
CA LEU A 261 -3.08 7.08 -6.53
C LEU A 261 -3.75 8.30 -7.17
N LEU A 262 -3.38 9.47 -6.68
CA LEU A 262 -3.87 10.75 -7.15
C LEU A 262 -2.75 11.51 -7.86
N TRP A 263 -3.09 12.29 -8.87
CA TRP A 263 -2.16 13.18 -9.56
C TRP A 263 -2.85 14.48 -9.98
N ARG A 264 -2.06 15.51 -10.17
CA ARG A 264 -2.47 16.77 -10.81
C ARG A 264 -1.29 17.38 -11.55
N PHE A 265 -1.58 18.06 -12.64
CA PHE A 265 -0.61 18.80 -13.42
C PHE A 265 -0.74 20.30 -13.14
N HIS A 266 0.39 20.96 -12.95
CA HIS A 266 0.54 22.41 -12.89
C HIS A 266 1.17 22.86 -14.23
N GLY A 267 0.33 23.21 -15.19
CA GLY A 267 0.79 23.49 -16.56
C GLY A 267 1.19 22.22 -17.33
N GLU A 268 2.12 22.35 -18.29
CA GLU A 268 2.47 21.25 -19.20
C GLU A 268 3.58 20.33 -18.68
N CYS A 269 4.45 20.81 -17.79
CA CYS A 269 5.70 20.11 -17.43
C CYS A 269 5.82 19.75 -15.94
N GLU A 270 5.00 20.31 -15.06
CA GLU A 270 5.07 20.02 -13.63
C GLU A 270 3.86 19.20 -13.20
N GLY A 271 4.11 18.04 -12.61
CA GLY A 271 3.09 17.15 -12.08
C GLY A 271 3.40 16.83 -10.62
N GLU A 272 2.38 16.71 -9.80
CA GLU A 272 2.52 16.14 -8.48
C GLU A 272 1.56 14.98 -8.29
N ALA A 273 2.00 14.00 -7.53
CA ALA A 273 1.20 12.85 -7.17
C ALA A 273 1.10 12.70 -5.65
N LYS A 274 0.00 12.07 -5.23
CA LYS A 274 -0.34 11.85 -3.84
C LYS A 274 -0.90 10.46 -3.66
N LEU A 275 -0.44 9.77 -2.62
CA LEU A 275 -0.93 8.46 -2.24
C LEU A 275 -1.82 8.57 -1.03
N VAL A 276 -2.99 7.98 -1.12
CA VAL A 276 -3.97 8.04 -0.05
C VAL A 276 -4.42 6.63 0.29
N GLU A 277 -4.22 6.28 1.56
CA GLU A 277 -4.78 5.07 2.15
C GLU A 277 -6.10 5.42 2.83
N VAL A 278 -7.19 4.78 2.42
CA VAL A 278 -8.54 5.11 2.88
C VAL A 278 -8.95 4.16 3.98
N LYS A 279 -9.32 4.70 5.14
CA LYS A 279 -9.76 3.90 6.29
C LYS A 279 -11.16 4.27 6.73
N GLY A 280 -12.01 3.25 6.76
CA GLY A 280 -13.30 3.33 7.40
C GLY A 280 -13.18 3.56 8.92
N PRO A 281 -14.30 3.83 9.61
CA PRO A 281 -14.26 4.28 11.00
C PRO A 281 -13.65 3.28 11.97
N ARG A 282 -13.69 2.00 11.64
CA ARG A 282 -13.19 0.92 12.49
C ARG A 282 -11.88 0.32 11.99
N ASP A 283 -11.33 0.86 10.90
CA ASP A 283 -10.16 0.30 10.24
C ASP A 283 -8.89 0.99 10.70
N CYS A 284 -7.81 0.21 10.75
CA CYS A 284 -6.47 0.67 11.07
C CYS A 284 -5.56 0.37 9.89
N LEU A 285 -4.50 1.16 9.72
CA LEU A 285 -3.41 0.84 8.80
C LEU A 285 -2.81 -0.52 9.16
N SER A 286 -2.81 -1.44 8.20
CA SER A 286 -2.09 -2.71 8.33
C SER A 286 -0.58 -2.46 8.36
N GLU A 287 0.17 -3.44 8.87
CA GLU A 287 1.63 -3.31 8.96
C GLU A 287 2.30 -3.29 7.58
N GLN A 288 1.69 -3.94 6.58
CA GLN A 288 2.12 -3.88 5.19
C GLN A 288 1.91 -2.48 4.59
N GLN A 289 0.74 -1.88 4.81
CA GLN A 289 0.45 -0.51 4.35
C GLN A 289 1.38 0.51 5.00
N ARG A 290 1.68 0.34 6.29
CA ARG A 290 2.68 1.18 6.97
C ARG A 290 4.07 1.03 6.38
N ALA A 291 4.48 -0.18 6.01
CA ALA A 291 5.76 -0.42 5.35
C ALA A 291 5.83 0.33 4.02
N TRP A 292 4.78 0.23 3.19
CA TRP A 292 4.70 0.98 1.94
C TRP A 292 4.72 2.49 2.14
N LEU A 293 3.86 3.04 3.01
CA LEU A 293 3.78 4.48 3.24
C LEU A 293 5.13 5.04 3.71
N LEU A 294 5.83 4.35 4.62
CA LEU A 294 7.14 4.80 5.07
C LEU A 294 8.19 4.74 3.96
N LEU A 295 8.18 3.68 3.14
CA LEU A 295 9.06 3.57 1.98
C LEU A 295 8.87 4.74 0.99
N LEU A 296 7.61 5.03 0.67
CA LEU A 296 7.24 6.04 -0.32
C LEU A 296 7.57 7.45 0.19
N MET A 297 7.31 7.72 1.46
CA MET A 297 7.76 8.96 2.11
C MET A 297 9.29 9.11 2.12
N ASP A 298 10.07 8.03 2.23
CA ASP A 298 11.54 8.09 2.14
C ASP A 298 12.03 8.47 0.73
N CYS A 299 11.19 8.24 -0.28
CA CYS A 299 11.41 8.68 -1.66
C CYS A 299 10.94 10.13 -1.92
N GLY A 300 10.56 10.87 -0.88
CA GLY A 300 10.06 12.24 -0.98
C GLY A 300 8.58 12.35 -1.40
N PHE A 301 7.84 11.24 -1.41
CA PHE A 301 6.46 11.22 -1.86
C PHE A 301 5.49 11.76 -0.82
N ASN A 302 4.45 12.48 -1.28
CA ASN A 302 3.38 12.94 -0.40
C ASN A 302 2.38 11.80 -0.14
N THR A 303 2.33 11.33 1.11
CA THR A 303 1.43 10.25 1.53
C THR A 303 0.47 10.72 2.62
N GLU A 304 -0.80 10.38 2.49
CA GLU A 304 -1.86 10.69 3.46
C GLU A 304 -2.63 9.42 3.86
N ALA A 305 -3.13 9.41 5.10
CA ALA A 305 -4.13 8.45 5.57
C ALA A 305 -5.45 9.20 5.73
N LEU A 306 -6.46 8.77 4.98
CA LEU A 306 -7.79 9.37 5.02
C LEU A 306 -8.66 8.58 6.01
N LEU A 307 -9.08 9.23 7.08
CA LEU A 307 -9.80 8.60 8.19
C LEU A 307 -11.23 9.10 8.28
N TRP A 308 -12.17 8.18 8.45
CA TRP A 308 -13.54 8.54 8.83
C TRP A 308 -13.71 8.50 10.35
N PRO A 309 -14.05 9.62 11.02
CA PRO A 309 -14.19 9.60 12.47
C PRO A 309 -15.40 8.75 12.93
N LYS A 310 -15.21 7.94 13.99
CA LYS A 310 -16.28 7.16 14.65
C LYS A 310 -17.38 8.02 15.28
N ARG A 311 -17.05 9.25 15.66
CA ARG A 311 -17.93 10.26 16.29
C ARG A 311 -17.44 11.64 15.89
N MET A 312 -18.35 12.61 15.73
CA MET A 312 -17.98 14.02 15.52
C MET A 312 -17.03 14.47 16.64
N LYS A 313 -15.77 14.75 16.30
CA LYS A 313 -14.85 15.48 17.19
C LYS A 313 -14.88 16.94 16.80
N GLN A 314 -14.83 17.83 17.79
CA GLN A 314 -14.58 19.24 17.54
C GLN A 314 -13.20 19.43 16.89
N PRO A 315 -13.05 20.36 15.93
CA PRO A 315 -11.78 20.59 15.25
C PRO A 315 -10.68 20.98 16.25
N GLY A 316 -9.57 20.23 16.22
CA GLY A 316 -8.29 20.66 16.78
C GLY A 316 -7.29 20.96 15.65
N GLU A 317 -6.29 21.81 15.93
CA GLU A 317 -5.28 22.25 14.97
C GLU A 317 -4.65 21.08 14.20
N GLY A 318 -4.77 21.12 12.87
CA GLY A 318 -4.34 20.06 11.96
C GLY A 318 -5.47 19.18 11.41
N THR A 319 -6.72 19.37 11.85
CA THR A 319 -7.90 18.68 11.30
C THR A 319 -8.49 19.49 10.15
N ILE A 320 -8.29 19.06 8.90
CA ILE A 320 -9.10 19.56 7.78
C ILE A 320 -10.45 18.84 7.89
N ILE A 321 -11.49 19.56 8.32
CA ILE A 321 -12.87 19.04 8.33
C ILE A 321 -13.48 19.39 6.98
N ALA A 322 -13.56 18.39 6.09
CA ALA A 322 -14.42 18.48 4.92
C ALA A 322 -15.80 17.96 5.32
N ALA A 323 -16.73 18.88 5.53
CA ALA A 323 -18.14 18.55 5.68
C ALA A 323 -18.76 18.60 4.30
N ILE A 324 -19.01 17.45 3.67
CA ILE A 324 -19.81 17.40 2.45
C ILE A 324 -21.19 17.99 2.81
N PRO A 325 -21.56 19.18 2.31
CA PRO A 325 -22.82 19.78 2.67
C PRO A 325 -23.91 18.94 2.00
N LEU A 326 -24.71 18.22 2.78
CA LEU A 326 -26.02 17.73 2.34
C LEU A 326 -26.91 18.95 2.07
N LYS A 327 -26.72 19.63 0.93
CA LYS A 327 -27.69 20.62 0.44
C LYS A 327 -28.95 19.88 0.02
N ARG A 328 -29.91 19.84 0.96
CA ARG A 328 -31.36 19.67 0.78
C ARG A 328 -31.81 18.56 -0.17
N PHE A 329 -31.87 17.33 0.35
CA PHE A 329 -32.90 16.37 -0.05
C PHE A 329 -33.78 16.05 1.16
N CYS A 330 -34.68 16.99 1.48
CA CYS A 330 -35.92 16.65 2.17
C CYS A 330 -36.95 16.41 1.06
N PRO A 331 -37.46 15.19 0.86
CA PRO A 331 -38.74 15.04 0.21
C PRO A 331 -39.77 15.66 1.17
N ARG A 332 -40.38 16.78 0.78
CA ARG A 332 -41.63 17.19 1.43
C ARG A 332 -42.65 16.12 1.08
N GLU A 333 -42.90 15.20 2.00
CA GLU A 333 -44.15 14.46 2.01
C GLU A 333 -45.27 15.47 2.27
N ASN A 334 -45.95 15.89 1.21
CA ASN A 334 -47.28 16.48 1.31
C ASN A 334 -48.22 15.38 1.80
N VAL A 335 -48.30 15.21 3.12
CA VAL A 335 -49.42 14.48 3.73
C VAL A 335 -50.62 15.41 3.70
N LEU A 336 -51.42 15.25 2.64
CA LEU A 336 -52.83 15.64 2.63
C LEU A 336 -53.55 14.80 3.70
N ILE A 337 -53.75 15.36 4.90
CA ILE A 337 -54.74 14.84 5.85
C ILE A 337 -56.09 15.46 5.51
N LYS A 338 -57.03 14.60 5.10
CA LYS A 338 -58.46 14.88 5.05
C LYS A 338 -59.03 15.00 6.47
N GLY A 339 -59.90 15.98 6.68
CA GLY A 339 -61.14 15.84 7.48
C GLY A 339 -61.03 16.06 8.99
N GLY A 340 -61.72 17.11 9.45
CA GLY A 340 -62.00 17.45 10.85
C GLY A 340 -62.58 18.84 10.92
#